data_AF-A0A2T2VI59-F1
#
_entry.id   AF-A0A2T2VI59-F1
#
_cell.length_a   1.000
_cell.length_b   1.000
_cell.length_c   1.000
_cell.angle_alpha   90.00
_cell.angle_beta   90.00
_cell.angle_gamma   90.00
#
_symmetry.space_group_name_H-M   'P 1'
#
loop_
_entity.id
_entity.type
_entity.pdbx_description
1 polymer ?
#
loop_
_entity_poly.entity_id
_entity_poly.type
_entity_poly.pdbx_seq_one_letter_code
_entity_poly.pdbx_strand_id
1 'polypeptide(L)'
;MTNPKRINLSSPHIGDQEFQYVTDAFQQNWVAPAGPNIQAFEQAMAEYFEVNYAVALTSGTAAIHLALINLGVQPGDYVICQSLTFVATANPIVYMGANPVFIDSEKDTWNLDLNAVEEAIIREHEQGNKLKVCIGTDSQVTNGAIEFASVIVFLREQRGAFMVIHNDTSAN
;
A
#
# COMPACT_ATOMS: atom_id res chain seq x y z
N MET A 1 0.46 -35.50 -28.54
CA MET A 1 -0.32 -34.98 -27.40
C MET A 1 -0.18 -33.46 -27.42
N THR A 2 -1.28 -32.74 -27.61
CA THR A 2 -1.27 -31.27 -27.57
C THR A 2 -1.03 -30.82 -26.12
N ASN A 3 0.03 -30.06 -25.89
CA ASN A 3 0.31 -29.50 -24.57
C ASN A 3 -0.84 -28.53 -24.23
N PRO A 4 -1.56 -28.70 -23.11
CA PRO A 4 -2.68 -27.81 -22.77
C PRO A 4 -2.18 -26.37 -22.69
N LYS A 5 -2.95 -25.45 -23.28
CA LYS A 5 -2.63 -24.01 -23.28
C LYS A 5 -2.55 -23.53 -21.82
N ARG A 6 -1.38 -23.04 -21.40
CA ARG A 6 -1.17 -22.47 -20.06
C ARG A 6 -2.12 -21.28 -19.87
N ILE A 7 -2.88 -21.29 -18.77
CA ILE A 7 -3.72 -20.17 -18.33
C ILE A 7 -2.98 -19.48 -17.18
N ASN A 8 -2.60 -18.23 -17.38
CA ASN A 8 -1.93 -17.42 -16.36
C ASN A 8 -2.98 -16.80 -15.44
N LEU A 9 -2.67 -16.64 -14.15
CA LEU A 9 -3.58 -16.04 -13.15
C LEU A 9 -3.81 -14.55 -13.40
N SER A 10 -2.75 -13.79 -13.72
CA SER A 10 -2.81 -12.37 -14.03
C SER A 10 -1.71 -12.04 -15.04
N SER A 11 -2.09 -11.74 -16.29
CA SER A 11 -1.15 -11.30 -17.32
C SER A 11 -1.29 -9.80 -17.52
N PRO A 12 -0.20 -9.04 -17.66
CA PRO A 12 -0.28 -7.61 -17.91
C PRO A 12 -1.00 -7.36 -19.25
N HIS A 13 -1.85 -6.33 -19.26
CA HIS A 13 -2.45 -5.81 -20.48
C HIS A 13 -1.68 -4.55 -20.89
N ILE A 14 -0.95 -4.63 -22.00
CA ILE A 14 -0.19 -3.52 -22.56
C ILE A 14 -0.79 -3.21 -23.92
N GLY A 15 -1.30 -2.00 -24.10
CA GLY A 15 -1.87 -1.50 -25.35
C GLY A 15 -0.90 -0.60 -26.11
N ASP A 16 -1.42 0.06 -27.15
CA ASP A 16 -0.63 0.95 -28.00
C ASP A 16 -0.17 2.21 -27.26
N GLN A 17 -0.94 2.67 -26.28
CA GLN A 17 -0.68 3.91 -25.54
C GLN A 17 0.56 3.78 -24.65
N GLU A 18 0.75 2.65 -23.96
CA GLU A 18 1.94 2.40 -23.15
C GLU A 18 3.21 2.42 -24.02
N PHE A 19 3.13 1.85 -25.23
CA PHE A 19 4.25 1.85 -26.17
C PHE A 19 4.62 3.26 -26.64
N GLN A 20 3.62 4.11 -26.87
CA GLN A 20 3.85 5.52 -27.22
C GLN A 20 4.56 6.26 -26.08
N TYR A 21 4.10 6.14 -24.84
CA TYR A 21 4.75 6.81 -23.70
C TYR A 21 6.21 6.40 -23.50
N VAL A 22 6.51 5.11 -23.69
CA VAL A 22 7.89 4.61 -23.65
C VAL A 22 8.71 5.21 -24.79
N THR A 23 8.18 5.16 -26.01
CA THR A 23 8.86 5.70 -27.20
C THR A 23 9.16 7.19 -27.06
N ASP A 24 8.20 7.98 -26.58
CA ASP A 24 8.33 9.41 -26.36
C ASP A 24 9.39 9.73 -25.31
N ALA A 25 9.43 8.95 -24.22
CA ALA A 25 10.48 9.10 -23.20
C ALA A 25 11.88 8.90 -23.78
N PHE A 26 12.07 7.91 -24.66
CA PHE A 26 13.34 7.72 -25.37
C PHE A 26 13.65 8.85 -26.36
N GLN A 27 12.68 9.26 -27.17
CA GLN A 27 12.88 10.30 -28.18
C GLN A 27 13.20 11.67 -27.57
N GLN A 28 12.57 12.00 -26.44
CA GLN A 28 12.78 13.24 -25.72
C GLN A 28 13.95 13.16 -24.71
N ASN A 29 14.61 12.00 -24.62
CA ASN A 29 15.74 11.73 -23.73
C ASN A 29 15.41 11.89 -22.23
N TRP A 30 14.17 11.60 -21.84
CA TRP A 30 13.67 11.58 -20.46
C TRP A 30 13.66 10.15 -19.90
N VAL A 31 14.83 9.53 -19.82
CA VAL A 31 15.02 8.13 -19.33
C VAL A 31 15.48 8.03 -17.87
N ALA A 32 15.68 9.18 -17.22
CA ALA A 32 16.08 9.31 -15.83
C ALA A 32 14.84 9.29 -14.91
N PRO A 33 14.99 9.20 -13.57
CA PRO A 33 13.86 9.26 -12.61
C PRO A 33 13.30 10.70 -12.46
N ALA A 34 13.22 11.43 -13.57
CA ALA A 34 12.63 12.76 -13.69
C ALA A 34 12.12 12.94 -15.12
N GLY A 35 11.00 13.62 -15.29
CA GLY A 35 10.45 13.93 -16.61
C GLY A 35 8.95 14.22 -16.59
N PRO A 36 8.41 14.67 -17.73
CA PRO A 36 7.01 15.08 -17.84
C PRO A 36 6.03 13.93 -17.55
N ASN A 37 6.39 12.69 -17.88
CA ASN A 37 5.54 11.52 -17.63
C ASN A 37 5.30 11.29 -16.12
N ILE A 38 6.32 11.53 -15.27
CA ILE A 38 6.19 11.36 -13.82
C ILE A 38 5.28 12.45 -13.25
N GLN A 39 5.50 13.71 -13.65
CA GLN A 39 4.68 14.83 -13.20
C GLN A 39 3.21 14.68 -13.63
N ALA A 40 2.98 14.26 -14.88
CA ALA A 40 1.64 13.98 -15.38
C ALA A 40 0.98 12.83 -14.62
N PHE A 41 1.73 11.76 -14.30
CA PHE A 41 1.24 10.65 -13.49
C PHE A 41 0.87 11.11 -12.08
N GLU A 42 1.74 11.84 -11.39
CA GLU A 42 1.45 12.37 -10.05
C GLU A 42 0.22 13.28 -10.04
N GLN A 43 0.09 14.17 -11.04
CA GLN A 43 -1.09 15.02 -11.17
C GLN A 43 -2.36 14.19 -11.41
N ALA A 44 -2.32 13.25 -12.36
CA ALA A 44 -3.45 12.38 -12.65
C ALA A 44 -3.85 11.54 -11.43
N MET A 45 -2.90 11.02 -10.66
CA MET A 45 -3.19 10.29 -9.44
C MET A 45 -3.76 11.19 -8.33
N ALA A 46 -3.26 12.43 -8.20
CA ALA A 46 -3.79 13.38 -7.24
C ALA A 46 -5.24 13.77 -7.55
N GLU A 47 -5.54 14.01 -8.84
CA GLU A 47 -6.90 14.24 -9.33
C GLU A 47 -7.78 13.01 -9.12
N TYR A 48 -7.28 11.83 -9.47
CA TYR A 48 -7.99 10.55 -9.34
C TYR A 48 -8.41 10.25 -7.89
N PHE A 49 -7.52 10.47 -6.92
CA PHE A 49 -7.79 10.24 -5.50
C PHE A 49 -8.39 11.46 -4.78
N GLU A 50 -8.65 12.56 -5.49
CA GLU A 50 -9.15 13.82 -4.92
C GLU A 50 -8.29 14.35 -3.76
N VAL A 51 -6.96 14.23 -3.89
CA VAL A 51 -5.98 14.73 -2.91
C VAL A 51 -5.18 15.90 -3.46
N ASN A 52 -4.63 16.73 -2.57
CA ASN A 52 -3.83 17.89 -3.00
C ASN A 52 -2.51 17.49 -3.67
N TYR A 53 -1.93 16.34 -3.29
CA TYR A 53 -0.61 15.91 -3.73
C TYR A 53 -0.53 14.38 -3.82
N ALA A 54 0.15 13.88 -4.87
CA ALA A 54 0.59 12.50 -4.98
C ALA A 54 2.09 12.47 -5.30
N VAL A 55 2.76 11.41 -4.88
CA VAL A 55 4.21 11.22 -5.10
C VAL A 55 4.45 9.84 -5.68
N ALA A 56 5.08 9.79 -6.86
CA ALA A 56 5.42 8.55 -7.53
C ALA A 56 6.67 7.93 -6.91
N LEU A 57 6.62 6.64 -6.61
CA LEU A 57 7.72 5.89 -6.02
C LEU A 57 7.97 4.60 -6.81
N THR A 58 9.12 3.99 -6.58
CA THR A 58 9.55 2.80 -7.33
C THR A 58 8.71 1.55 -7.03
N SER A 59 8.00 1.51 -5.89
CA SER A 59 7.12 0.40 -5.50
C SER A 59 6.21 0.77 -4.32
N GLY A 60 5.18 -0.04 -4.07
CA GLY A 60 4.35 0.06 -2.85
C GLY A 60 5.16 -0.16 -1.56
N THR A 61 6.19 -1.02 -1.59
CA THR A 61 7.11 -1.18 -0.45
C THR A 61 7.88 0.11 -0.15
N ALA A 62 8.35 0.83 -1.18
CA ALA A 62 8.99 2.12 -1.02
C ALA A 62 8.03 3.18 -0.46
N ALA A 63 6.75 3.13 -0.87
CA ALA A 63 5.70 3.99 -0.32
C ALA A 63 5.48 3.78 1.18
N ILE A 64 5.30 2.53 1.62
CA ILE A 64 5.15 2.21 3.04
C ILE A 64 6.40 2.62 3.82
N HIS A 65 7.60 2.34 3.28
CA HIS A 65 8.85 2.71 3.94
C HIS A 65 8.99 4.23 4.11
N LEU A 66 8.74 5.01 3.05
CA LEU A 66 8.76 6.46 3.11
C LEU A 66 7.69 7.00 4.07
N ALA A 67 6.50 6.39 4.10
CA ALA A 67 5.47 6.73 5.07
C ALA A 67 6.00 6.54 6.50
N LEU A 68 6.52 5.37 6.86
CA LEU A 68 7.04 5.11 8.22
C LEU A 68 8.14 6.11 8.64
N ILE A 69 9.02 6.49 7.72
CA ILE A 69 10.03 7.55 7.96
C ILE A 69 9.34 8.89 8.30
N ASN A 70 8.39 9.33 7.48
CA ASN A 70 7.69 10.61 7.68
C ASN A 70 6.84 10.62 8.95
N LEU A 71 6.40 9.45 9.41
CA LEU A 71 5.63 9.29 10.64
C LEU A 71 6.51 9.20 11.89
N GLY A 72 7.83 9.24 11.71
CA GLY A 72 8.79 9.25 12.79
C GLY A 72 8.86 7.92 13.54
N VAL A 73 8.64 6.80 12.84
CA VAL A 73 8.97 5.46 13.37
C VAL A 73 10.48 5.40 13.56
N GLN A 74 10.92 4.93 14.72
CA GLN A 74 12.32 4.81 15.09
C GLN A 74 12.65 3.37 15.50
N PRO A 75 13.95 2.99 15.54
CA PRO A 75 14.35 1.71 16.08
C PRO A 75 13.78 1.46 17.48
N GLY A 76 13.24 0.26 17.69
CA GLY A 76 12.58 -0.14 18.95
C GLY A 76 11.12 0.30 19.09
N ASP A 77 10.56 1.11 18.19
CA ASP A 77 9.12 1.37 18.15
C ASP A 77 8.33 0.12 17.72
N TYR A 78 7.02 0.10 18.01
CA TYR A 78 6.13 -1.00 17.67
C TYR A 78 5.09 -0.54 16.65
N VAL A 79 4.85 -1.37 15.63
CA VAL A 79 3.92 -1.08 14.53
C VAL A 79 3.00 -2.28 14.33
N ILE A 80 1.69 -2.07 14.43
CA ILE A 80 0.70 -3.12 14.21
C ILE A 80 0.57 -3.41 12.71
N CYS A 81 0.48 -4.68 12.34
CA CYS A 81 0.07 -5.09 10.99
C CYS A 81 -0.61 -6.46 10.99
N GLN A 82 -1.41 -6.74 9.97
CA GLN A 82 -1.99 -8.07 9.80
C GLN A 82 -0.91 -9.11 9.48
N SER A 83 -1.07 -10.31 10.03
CA SER A 83 -0.27 -11.47 9.62
C SER A 83 -0.68 -11.99 8.24
N LEU A 84 -1.96 -11.88 7.88
CA LEU A 84 -2.51 -12.23 6.58
C LEU A 84 -2.42 -11.02 5.63
N THR A 85 -1.23 -10.79 5.07
CA THR A 85 -0.98 -9.72 4.11
C THR A 85 0.25 -10.05 3.25
N PHE A 86 0.54 -9.24 2.24
CA PHE A 86 1.81 -9.37 1.51
C PHE A 86 2.98 -8.88 2.38
N VAL A 87 4.10 -9.59 2.37
CA VAL A 87 5.25 -9.33 3.25
C VAL A 87 5.82 -7.89 3.15
N ALA A 88 5.55 -7.20 2.03
CA ALA A 88 5.88 -5.79 1.87
C ALA A 88 5.25 -4.86 2.92
N THR A 89 4.22 -5.30 3.65
CA THR A 89 3.65 -4.56 4.77
C THR A 89 4.57 -4.59 5.99
N ALA A 90 5.12 -5.75 6.34
CA ALA A 90 5.95 -5.94 7.53
C ALA A 90 7.43 -5.60 7.32
N ASN A 91 7.93 -5.84 6.10
CA ASN A 91 9.34 -5.62 5.77
C ASN A 91 9.84 -4.19 6.07
N PRO A 92 9.12 -3.12 5.67
CA PRO A 92 9.50 -1.74 6.00
C PRO A 92 9.59 -1.45 7.49
N ILE A 93 8.77 -2.10 8.32
CA ILE A 93 8.84 -1.98 9.79
C ILE A 93 10.21 -2.45 10.26
N VAL A 94 10.65 -3.61 9.76
CA VAL A 94 11.94 -4.22 10.11
C VAL A 94 13.11 -3.45 9.52
N TYR A 95 12.99 -2.90 8.30
CA TYR A 95 14.02 -2.03 7.70
C TYR A 95 14.33 -0.81 8.58
N MET A 96 13.32 -0.28 9.26
CA MET A 96 13.42 0.85 10.20
C MET A 96 13.97 0.44 11.58
N GLY A 97 14.22 -0.85 11.84
CA GLY A 97 14.60 -1.37 13.15
C GLY A 97 13.45 -1.37 14.17
N ALA A 98 12.20 -1.23 13.71
CA ALA A 98 11.01 -1.31 14.53
C ALA A 98 10.49 -2.76 14.63
N ASN A 99 9.57 -2.99 15.56
CA ASN A 99 9.02 -4.31 15.87
C ASN A 99 7.60 -4.43 15.29
N PRO A 100 7.35 -5.39 14.36
CA PRO A 100 6.00 -5.67 13.90
C PRO A 100 5.19 -6.36 14.99
N VAL A 101 3.97 -5.87 15.21
CA VAL A 101 2.96 -6.45 16.09
C VAL A 101 1.89 -7.08 15.23
N PHE A 102 1.94 -8.40 15.08
CA PHE A 102 1.00 -9.11 14.23
C PHE A 102 -0.38 -9.24 14.89
N ILE A 103 -1.41 -8.98 14.10
CA ILE A 103 -2.81 -9.22 14.45
C ILE A 103 -3.50 -10.11 13.41
N ASP A 104 -4.66 -10.64 13.79
CA ASP A 104 -5.47 -11.47 12.92
C ASP A 104 -6.35 -10.62 11.98
N SER A 105 -7.03 -11.27 11.04
CA SER A 105 -7.97 -10.67 10.10
C SER A 105 -9.39 -11.16 10.35
N GLU A 106 -10.39 -10.41 9.88
CA GLU A 106 -11.78 -10.82 9.96
C GLU A 106 -11.98 -12.17 9.26
N LYS A 107 -12.72 -13.08 9.91
CA LYS A 107 -12.87 -14.47 9.43
C LYS A 107 -13.51 -14.57 8.04
N ASP A 108 -14.48 -13.70 7.77
CA ASP A 108 -15.34 -13.81 6.58
C ASP A 108 -14.86 -12.93 5.42
N THR A 109 -14.20 -11.81 5.71
CA THR A 109 -13.75 -10.83 4.71
C THR A 109 -12.24 -10.82 4.50
N TRP A 110 -11.48 -11.35 5.46
CA TRP A 110 -10.02 -11.29 5.53
C TRP A 110 -9.44 -9.86 5.61
N ASN A 111 -10.28 -8.88 5.94
CA ASN A 111 -9.90 -7.50 6.20
C ASN A 111 -9.28 -7.33 7.59
N LEU A 112 -8.80 -6.12 7.89
CA LEU A 112 -8.31 -5.76 9.21
C LEU A 112 -9.41 -5.96 10.28
N ASP A 113 -9.16 -6.83 11.26
CA ASP A 113 -10.08 -6.98 12.40
C ASP A 113 -9.86 -5.84 13.41
N LEU A 114 -10.84 -4.93 13.51
CA LEU A 114 -10.78 -3.80 14.43
C LEU A 114 -10.75 -4.20 15.91
N ASN A 115 -11.36 -5.32 16.28
CA ASN A 115 -11.27 -5.83 17.65
C ASN A 115 -9.85 -6.33 17.94
N ALA A 116 -9.23 -7.02 16.98
CA ALA A 116 -7.83 -7.46 17.11
C ALA A 116 -6.86 -6.27 17.20
N VAL A 117 -7.13 -5.17 16.48
CA VAL A 117 -6.39 -3.91 16.62
C VAL A 117 -6.54 -3.36 18.04
N GLU A 118 -7.77 -3.26 18.57
CA GLU A 118 -8.03 -2.75 19.92
C GLU A 118 -7.33 -3.60 21.00
N GLU A 119 -7.46 -4.93 20.91
CA GLU A 119 -6.79 -5.87 21.82
C GLU A 119 -5.26 -5.72 21.76
N ALA A 120 -4.68 -5.55 20.57
CA ALA A 120 -3.26 -5.30 20.43
C ALA A 120 -2.84 -3.97 21.06
N ILE A 121 -3.62 -2.89 20.87
CA ILE A 121 -3.33 -1.60 21.51
C ILE A 121 -3.26 -1.75 23.02
N ILE A 122 -4.27 -2.39 23.62
CA ILE A 122 -4.33 -2.62 25.07
C ILE A 122 -3.14 -3.46 25.52
N ARG A 123 -2.92 -4.62 24.90
CA ARG A 123 -1.84 -5.55 25.24
C ARG A 123 -0.45 -4.90 25.21
N GLU A 124 -0.14 -4.21 24.12
CA GLU A 124 1.17 -3.57 23.96
C GLU A 124 1.34 -2.38 24.92
N HIS A 125 0.26 -1.64 25.20
CA HIS A 125 0.28 -0.57 26.19
C HIS A 125 0.60 -1.10 27.60
N GLU A 126 -0.04 -2.19 28.02
CA GLU A 126 0.22 -2.85 29.31
C GLU A 126 1.66 -3.37 29.43
N GLN A 127 2.27 -3.77 28.32
CA GLN A 127 3.67 -4.20 28.25
C GLN A 127 4.67 -3.02 28.23
N GLY A 128 4.18 -1.78 28.16
CA GLY A 128 5.02 -0.58 28.07
C GLY A 128 5.64 -0.37 26.68
N ASN A 129 5.12 -1.04 25.65
CA ASN A 129 5.63 -0.94 24.30
C ASN A 129 5.18 0.36 23.62
N LYS A 130 6.09 0.97 22.86
CA LYS A 130 5.87 2.26 22.22
C LYS A 130 5.20 2.07 20.85
N LEU A 131 3.90 1.80 20.86
CA LEU A 131 3.08 1.74 19.65
C LEU A 131 3.04 3.08 18.92
N LYS A 132 3.20 3.06 17.59
CA LYS A 132 3.23 4.26 16.75
C LYS A 132 2.22 4.28 15.62
N VAL A 133 2.10 3.17 14.90
CA VAL A 133 1.37 3.07 13.64
C VAL A 133 0.65 1.73 13.60
N CYS A 134 -0.51 1.68 12.96
CA CYS A 134 -1.19 0.46 12.54
C CYS A 134 -1.25 0.46 11.00
N ILE A 135 -0.90 -0.66 10.37
CA ILE A 135 -1.00 -0.85 8.93
C ILE A 135 -1.96 -2.02 8.68
N GLY A 136 -3.14 -1.71 8.19
CA GLY A 136 -4.11 -2.67 7.68
C GLY A 136 -4.03 -2.84 6.17
N THR A 137 -4.53 -3.97 5.72
CA THR A 137 -4.83 -4.29 4.33
C THR A 137 -6.21 -4.89 4.28
N ASP A 138 -7.10 -4.23 3.55
CA ASP A 138 -8.44 -4.67 3.28
C ASP A 138 -8.52 -5.20 1.85
N SER A 139 -9.16 -6.34 1.69
CA SER A 139 -9.56 -6.91 0.41
C SER A 139 -11.08 -6.92 0.37
N GLN A 140 -11.72 -5.90 -0.20
CA GLN A 140 -13.17 -5.96 -0.40
C GLN A 140 -13.47 -6.86 -1.59
N VAL A 141 -14.19 -7.96 -1.38
CA VAL A 141 -14.73 -8.77 -2.47
C VAL A 141 -16.19 -8.37 -2.67
N THR A 142 -16.43 -7.42 -3.58
CA THR A 142 -17.79 -6.94 -3.90
C THR A 142 -18.19 -7.44 -5.28
N ASN A 143 -19.32 -8.14 -5.41
CA ASN A 143 -19.88 -8.60 -6.70
C ASN A 143 -18.91 -9.41 -7.60
N GLY A 144 -17.94 -10.12 -7.03
CA GLY A 144 -16.95 -10.90 -7.80
C GLY A 144 -15.74 -10.11 -8.30
N ALA A 145 -15.64 -8.81 -7.98
CA ALA A 145 -14.40 -8.05 -8.07
C ALA A 145 -13.65 -8.14 -6.74
N ILE A 146 -12.33 -8.33 -6.80
CA ILE A 146 -11.45 -8.24 -5.63
C ILE A 146 -10.82 -6.85 -5.65
N GLU A 147 -11.14 -6.05 -4.65
CA GLU A 147 -10.61 -4.72 -4.42
C GLU A 147 -9.56 -4.80 -3.32
N PHE A 148 -8.31 -4.57 -3.64
CA PHE A 148 -7.26 -4.46 -2.62
C PHE A 148 -7.10 -3.00 -2.21
N ALA A 149 -7.32 -2.70 -0.94
CA ALA A 149 -6.97 -1.46 -0.29
C ALA A 149 -5.92 -1.72 0.79
N SER A 150 -4.80 -1.03 0.76
CA SER A 150 -3.97 -0.92 1.98
C SER A 150 -4.47 0.27 2.77
N VAL A 151 -4.79 0.07 4.04
CA VAL A 151 -5.31 1.08 4.97
C VAL A 151 -4.28 1.31 6.06
N ILE A 152 -3.53 2.41 6.00
CA ILE A 152 -2.67 2.81 7.13
C ILE A 152 -3.50 3.62 8.13
N VAL A 153 -3.65 3.12 9.35
CA VAL A 153 -4.39 3.76 10.46
C VAL A 153 -3.42 4.26 11.53
N PHE A 154 -3.62 5.49 11.98
CA PHE A 154 -2.77 6.12 12.97
C PHE A 154 -3.31 5.92 14.36
N LEU A 155 -2.42 5.57 15.29
CA LEU A 155 -2.76 5.41 16.70
C LEU A 155 -2.23 6.55 17.57
N ARG A 156 -1.64 7.60 16.99
CA ARG A 156 -1.23 8.79 17.75
C ARG A 156 -2.35 9.81 17.84
N GLU A 157 -2.63 10.24 19.06
CA GLU A 157 -3.38 11.46 19.34
C GLU A 157 -2.80 12.65 18.53
N GLN A 158 -3.65 13.25 17.71
CA GLN A 158 -3.49 14.55 17.03
C GLN A 158 -2.64 14.64 15.73
N ARG A 159 -2.15 13.55 15.14
CA ARG A 159 -1.53 13.57 13.80
C ARG A 159 -1.80 12.28 13.02
N GLY A 160 -3.05 12.09 12.60
CA GLY A 160 -3.41 11.01 11.68
C GLY A 160 -3.11 11.41 10.23
N ALA A 161 -2.60 10.48 9.43
CA ALA A 161 -2.76 10.50 7.98
C ALA A 161 -3.68 9.33 7.58
N PHE A 162 -4.02 9.19 6.31
CA PHE A 162 -4.60 7.96 5.80
C PHE A 162 -3.83 7.66 4.52
N MET A 163 -3.29 6.45 4.39
CA MET A 163 -2.85 5.97 3.09
C MET A 163 -3.98 5.09 2.59
N VAL A 164 -4.71 5.58 1.60
CA VAL A 164 -5.69 4.81 0.84
C VAL A 164 -5.03 4.50 -0.49
N ILE A 165 -4.85 3.22 -0.80
CA ILE A 165 -4.58 2.78 -2.15
C ILE A 165 -5.91 2.22 -2.68
N HIS A 166 -6.79 3.07 -3.22
CA HIS A 166 -8.04 2.61 -3.82
C HIS A 166 -8.72 3.70 -4.68
N ASN A 167 -8.99 3.42 -5.96
CA ASN A 167 -10.32 3.10 -6.49
C ASN A 167 -10.18 2.70 -7.98
N ASP A 168 -11.14 1.98 -8.54
CA ASP A 168 -11.54 2.02 -9.96
C ASP A 168 -13.03 1.68 -10.00
N THR A 169 -13.86 2.71 -9.86
CA THR A 169 -15.28 2.65 -10.20
C THR A 169 -15.50 3.19 -11.62
N SER A 170 -14.81 2.67 -12.62
CA SER A 170 -15.26 2.83 -14.01
C SER A 170 -16.20 1.67 -14.39
N ALA A 171 -17.41 1.71 -13.82
CA ALA A 171 -18.55 1.06 -14.45
C ALA A 171 -18.90 1.85 -15.72
N ASN A 172 -18.52 1.31 -16.88
CA ASN A 172 -19.19 1.54 -18.16
C ASN A 172 -19.61 0.18 -18.73
#